data_AF-A0A7X1GAW1-F1
#
_entry.id   AF-A0A7X1GAW1-F1
#
_cell.length_a   1.000
_cell.length_b   1.000
_cell.length_c   1.000
_cell.angle_alpha   90.00
_cell.angle_beta   90.00
_cell.angle_gamma   90.00
#
_symmetry.space_group_name_H-M   'P 1'
#
loop_
_entity.id
_entity.type
_entity.pdbx_description
1 polymer ?
#
loop_
_entity_poly.entity_id
_entity_poly.type
_entity_poly.pdbx_seq_one_letter_code
_entity_poly.pdbx_strand_id
1 'polypeptide(L)'
;MSEKIPVRLVETFEPSRSKMKAKSSDNQIHTRSFTGLFRTLRVSGAGFLFLAFFGTVWLNWGGRQAVLWDLAQSKFHIFGATFWPQDFILLSALLIICAFGLFAITVFAGRVWCGYTCPQSSFTWLFMWCEKVTEGERNQRIKLQAAPWTLEKLLRRSAKHTLWLAISVLTGLTFVGYFTPIRPLAEELLTWQMGGVSLFWVLFFTAATYINAGWLREAVCMHMCPYARFQSVMFDKDTLTISYDTARGEHRGPRKREVKPAEVGLGDCIDCQLCVQVCPTGIDIRDGLQMECIGCAACIDACDSIMDKMGYARGLISYTSEHQLQGGKTRLLRPRLIGYTAVLLVMIGALVLALMERPMVSLDVSKDRGLFRENSQGQIENIYSLKVINKTQQRQDYRLSLVDGEGFQLQGKTELSLAPGEILDVPVSVAMTTDKPASSSQTLSFKVSDSDEPQVYSVAKSRFVAPMNR
;
A
#
# COMPACT_ATOMS: atom_id res chain seq x y z
N MET A 1 -5.19 -50.73 -19.49
CA MET A 1 -4.14 -50.70 -18.46
C MET A 1 -4.17 -49.32 -17.81
N SER A 2 -4.69 -49.21 -16.60
CA SER A 2 -4.65 -47.98 -15.79
C SER A 2 -3.57 -48.20 -14.75
N GLU A 3 -2.33 -47.89 -15.11
CA GLU A 3 -1.23 -47.89 -14.14
C GLU A 3 -1.43 -46.70 -13.20
N LYS A 4 -1.81 -47.01 -11.96
CA LYS A 4 -1.90 -46.02 -10.89
C LYS A 4 -0.50 -45.52 -10.60
N ILE A 5 -0.28 -44.22 -10.76
CA ILE A 5 0.96 -43.53 -10.37
C ILE A 5 1.24 -43.84 -8.89
N PRO A 6 2.42 -44.37 -8.53
CA PRO A 6 2.73 -44.69 -7.14
C PRO A 6 2.90 -43.39 -6.35
N VAL A 7 1.92 -43.07 -5.50
CA VAL A 7 2.01 -41.94 -4.58
C VAL A 7 2.72 -42.40 -3.32
N ARG A 8 3.87 -41.81 -3.01
CA ARG A 8 4.54 -41.97 -1.73
C ARG A 8 3.85 -41.07 -0.72
N LEU A 9 3.04 -41.65 0.16
CA LEU A 9 2.53 -40.95 1.35
C LEU A 9 3.73 -40.59 2.22
N VAL A 10 4.09 -39.31 2.21
CA VAL A 10 5.01 -38.74 3.19
C VAL A 10 4.16 -38.54 4.45
N GLU A 11 4.43 -39.32 5.49
CA GLU A 11 3.84 -39.09 6.81
C GLU A 11 4.31 -37.72 7.31
N THR A 12 3.50 -36.70 7.05
CA THR A 12 3.64 -35.41 7.74
C THR A 12 3.29 -35.66 9.19
N PHE A 13 4.20 -35.33 10.10
CA PHE A 13 4.00 -35.31 11.55
C PHE A 13 2.58 -34.79 11.84
N GLU A 14 1.66 -35.67 12.27
CA GLU A 14 0.34 -35.21 12.68
C GLU A 14 0.56 -34.36 13.94
N PRO A 15 0.32 -33.03 13.91
CA PRO A 15 0.30 -32.28 15.15
C PRO A 15 -0.75 -32.96 16.04
N SER A 16 -0.35 -33.25 17.28
CA SER A 16 -1.25 -33.76 18.31
C SER A 16 -2.58 -33.04 18.17
N ARG A 17 -3.66 -33.78 17.84
CA ARG A 17 -5.01 -33.22 17.76
C ARG A 17 -5.38 -32.75 19.16
N SER A 18 -4.97 -31.53 19.49
CA SER A 18 -5.58 -30.73 20.53
C SER A 18 -7.08 -30.79 20.25
N LYS A 19 -7.84 -31.30 21.22
CA LYS A 19 -9.29 -31.39 21.15
C LYS A 19 -9.83 -29.98 20.87
N MET A 20 -10.04 -29.66 19.59
CA MET A 20 -10.75 -28.46 19.18
C MET A 20 -12.13 -28.57 19.80
N LYS A 21 -12.37 -27.77 20.85
CA LYS A 21 -13.72 -27.52 21.34
C LYS A 21 -14.58 -27.10 20.15
N ALA A 22 -15.76 -27.70 20.05
CA ALA A 22 -16.75 -27.37 19.03
C ALA A 22 -16.88 -25.85 18.90
N LYS A 23 -16.70 -25.36 17.67
CA LYS A 23 -16.71 -23.93 17.31
C LYS A 23 -18.13 -23.40 17.53
N SER A 24 -18.37 -22.70 18.64
CA SER A 24 -19.62 -21.96 18.84
C SER A 24 -19.64 -20.72 17.93
N SER A 25 -20.83 -20.29 17.53
CA SER A 25 -21.08 -19.12 16.69
C SER A 25 -20.76 -17.76 17.34
N ASP A 26 -20.28 -17.75 18.59
CA ASP A 26 -20.09 -16.54 19.43
C ASP A 26 -18.61 -16.31 19.86
N ASN A 27 -17.66 -16.94 19.17
CA ASN A 27 -16.29 -17.12 19.64
C ASN A 27 -15.35 -15.96 19.26
N GLN A 28 -15.72 -14.72 19.60
CA GLN A 28 -14.86 -13.55 19.40
C GLN A 28 -13.57 -13.66 20.23
N ILE A 29 -12.41 -13.48 19.59
CA ILE A 29 -11.11 -13.58 20.25
C ILE A 29 -10.90 -12.37 21.15
N HIS A 30 -10.87 -12.60 22.46
CA HIS A 30 -10.51 -11.59 23.46
C HIS A 30 -9.01 -11.66 23.76
N THR A 31 -8.26 -10.68 23.25
CA THR A 31 -6.83 -10.56 23.51
C THR A 31 -6.53 -10.00 24.89
N ARG A 32 -5.45 -10.45 25.52
CA ARG A 32 -4.90 -9.85 26.74
C ARG A 32 -3.88 -8.78 26.38
N SER A 33 -3.78 -7.73 27.18
CA SER A 33 -2.73 -6.74 26.98
C SER A 33 -1.35 -7.27 27.39
N PHE A 34 -0.32 -6.69 26.78
CA PHE A 34 1.08 -7.03 27.00
C PHE A 34 1.95 -5.79 26.84
N THR A 35 3.22 -5.91 27.22
CA THR A 35 4.24 -4.88 27.11
C THR A 35 5.54 -5.51 26.62
N GLY A 36 6.30 -4.79 25.80
CA GLY A 36 7.58 -5.27 25.30
C GLY A 36 8.05 -4.47 24.09
N LEU A 37 9.20 -4.87 23.53
CA LEU A 37 9.85 -4.18 22.43
C LEU A 37 8.99 -4.20 21.18
N PHE A 38 8.44 -5.36 20.82
CA PHE A 38 7.73 -5.52 19.56
C PHE A 38 6.39 -4.79 19.56
N ARG A 39 5.71 -4.74 20.72
CA ARG A 39 4.55 -3.87 20.93
C ARG A 39 4.90 -2.41 20.67
N THR A 40 6.00 -1.91 21.25
CA THR A 40 6.41 -0.51 21.08
C THR A 40 6.68 -0.22 19.62
N LEU A 41 7.47 -1.07 18.93
CA LEU A 41 7.73 -0.92 17.49
C LEU A 41 6.45 -0.89 16.65
N ARG A 42 5.50 -1.79 16.92
CA ARG A 42 4.22 -1.84 16.20
C ARG A 42 3.35 -0.62 16.47
N VAL A 43 3.25 -0.18 17.73
CA VAL A 43 2.45 1.00 18.09
C VAL A 43 3.07 2.27 17.52
N SER A 44 4.39 2.44 17.62
CA SER A 44 5.10 3.58 17.04
C SER A 44 4.99 3.59 15.51
N GLY A 45 5.17 2.45 14.85
CA GLY A 45 5.02 2.32 13.40
C GLY A 45 3.60 2.61 12.94
N ALA A 46 2.59 2.01 13.58
CA ALA A 46 1.18 2.29 13.27
C ALA A 46 0.83 3.77 13.56
N GLY A 47 1.34 4.34 14.65
CA GLY A 47 1.16 5.75 14.98
C GLY A 47 1.76 6.68 13.93
N PHE A 48 2.97 6.39 13.44
CA PHE A 48 3.59 7.11 12.33
C PHE A 48 2.77 7.00 11.04
N LEU A 49 2.34 5.78 10.68
CA LEU A 49 1.52 5.56 9.48
C LEU A 49 0.15 6.25 9.57
N PHE A 50 -0.50 6.23 10.74
CA PHE A 50 -1.73 6.98 10.95
C PHE A 50 -1.50 8.48 10.92
N LEU A 51 -0.41 8.98 11.50
CA LEU A 51 -0.06 10.40 11.42
C LEU A 51 0.19 10.82 9.97
N ALA A 52 0.88 10.01 9.17
CA ALA A 52 1.06 10.26 7.75
C ALA A 52 -0.30 10.22 7.03
N PHE A 53 -1.06 9.13 7.16
CA PHE A 53 -2.33 8.93 6.48
C PHE A 53 -3.36 10.02 6.81
N PHE A 54 -3.56 10.33 8.08
CA PHE A 54 -4.48 11.38 8.51
C PHE A 54 -3.90 12.78 8.36
N GLY A 55 -2.58 12.96 8.41
CA GLY A 55 -1.95 14.28 8.39
C GLY A 55 -1.72 14.84 7.00
N THR A 56 -1.24 14.02 6.04
CA THR A 56 -0.82 14.52 4.72
C THR A 56 -1.97 15.08 3.90
N VAL A 57 -3.20 14.64 4.17
CA VAL A 57 -4.40 15.18 3.53
C VAL A 57 -4.69 16.63 3.95
N TRP A 58 -4.30 17.06 5.16
CA TRP A 58 -4.56 18.43 5.65
C TRP A 58 -3.42 19.42 5.40
N LEU A 59 -2.23 18.92 5.07
CA LEU A 59 -1.07 19.74 4.78
C LEU A 59 -1.31 20.58 3.53
N ASN A 60 -1.00 21.88 3.61
CA ASN A 60 -0.99 22.77 2.46
C ASN A 60 0.44 22.92 1.95
N TRP A 61 0.63 22.76 0.65
CA TRP A 61 1.90 22.90 -0.04
C TRP A 61 1.70 23.74 -1.29
N GLY A 62 2.28 24.95 -1.32
CA GLY A 62 2.16 25.84 -2.49
C GLY A 62 0.74 26.32 -2.78
N GLY A 63 -0.10 26.50 -1.76
CA GLY A 63 -1.47 27.00 -1.91
C GLY A 63 -2.53 25.92 -2.15
N ARG A 64 -2.13 24.65 -2.26
CA ARG A 64 -3.03 23.49 -2.47
C ARG A 64 -2.77 22.38 -1.45
N GLN A 65 -3.64 21.39 -1.39
CA GLN A 65 -3.44 20.18 -0.60
C GLN A 65 -2.17 19.43 -1.04
N ALA A 66 -1.35 18.98 -0.08
CA ALA A 66 -0.05 18.37 -0.35
C ALA A 66 -0.18 17.07 -1.16
N VAL A 67 -1.08 16.17 -0.77
CA VAL A 67 -1.34 14.94 -1.52
C VAL A 67 -2.80 14.94 -1.96
N LEU A 68 -3.03 15.09 -3.26
CA LEU A 68 -4.37 15.13 -3.86
C LEU A 68 -4.34 14.37 -5.19
N TRP A 69 -5.14 13.31 -5.29
CA TRP A 69 -5.38 12.59 -6.53
C TRP A 69 -6.63 13.14 -7.21
N ASP A 70 -6.47 14.25 -7.93
CA ASP A 70 -7.55 14.94 -8.64
C ASP A 70 -7.97 14.15 -9.88
N LEU A 71 -9.04 13.36 -9.72
CA LEU A 71 -9.63 12.57 -10.80
C LEU A 71 -10.29 13.44 -11.87
N ALA A 72 -10.83 14.61 -11.50
CA ALA A 72 -11.55 15.49 -12.44
C ALA A 72 -10.59 16.09 -13.47
N GLN A 73 -9.40 16.51 -13.04
CA GLN A 73 -8.36 17.00 -13.92
C GLN A 73 -7.37 15.92 -14.37
N SER A 74 -7.53 14.70 -13.87
CA SER A 74 -6.58 13.59 -14.06
C SER A 74 -5.14 13.96 -13.67
N LYS A 75 -5.01 14.75 -12.60
CA LYS A 75 -3.71 15.21 -12.05
C LYS A 75 -3.49 14.59 -10.69
N PHE A 76 -2.28 14.09 -10.46
CA PHE A 76 -1.89 13.59 -9.15
C PHE A 76 -0.86 14.53 -8.55
N HIS A 77 -1.25 15.21 -7.49
CA HIS A 77 -0.43 16.16 -6.77
C HIS A 77 0.21 15.46 -5.57
N ILE A 78 1.54 15.46 -5.54
CA ILE A 78 2.33 14.88 -4.44
C ILE A 78 3.37 15.92 -4.04
N PHE A 79 3.08 16.63 -2.95
CA PHE A 79 3.78 17.82 -2.49
C PHE A 79 3.93 18.84 -3.62
N GLY A 80 5.17 19.12 -4.02
CA GLY A 80 5.45 19.97 -5.17
C GLY A 80 5.11 19.31 -6.50
N ALA A 81 5.35 18.02 -6.66
CA ALA A 81 5.24 17.37 -7.96
C ALA A 81 3.79 17.25 -8.43
N THR A 82 3.58 17.43 -9.73
CA THR A 82 2.32 17.12 -10.41
C THR A 82 2.60 16.06 -11.47
N PHE A 83 1.95 14.91 -11.31
CA PHE A 83 1.99 13.81 -12.26
C PHE A 83 0.75 13.84 -13.15
N TRP A 84 0.97 13.68 -14.44
CA TRP A 84 -0.04 13.69 -15.49
C TRP A 84 -0.39 12.26 -15.92
N PRO A 85 -1.46 12.03 -16.70
CA PRO A 85 -1.83 10.70 -17.17
C PRO A 85 -0.70 9.98 -17.95
N GLN A 86 0.12 10.76 -18.67
CA GLN A 86 1.31 10.26 -19.37
C GLN A 86 2.35 9.67 -18.40
N ASP A 87 2.42 10.20 -17.18
CA ASP A 87 3.33 9.76 -16.14
C ASP A 87 2.76 8.57 -15.33
N PHE A 88 1.56 8.07 -15.65
CA PHE A 88 0.93 6.95 -14.95
C PHE A 88 1.77 5.66 -15.04
N ILE A 89 2.62 5.54 -16.07
CA ILE A 89 3.57 4.43 -16.18
C ILE A 89 4.61 4.45 -15.05
N LEU A 90 5.04 5.63 -14.59
CA LEU A 90 5.96 5.79 -13.47
C LEU A 90 5.28 5.39 -12.15
N LEU A 91 4.01 5.79 -11.98
CA LEU A 91 3.21 5.36 -10.84
C LEU A 91 3.00 3.84 -10.83
N SER A 92 2.69 3.25 -11.99
CA SER A 92 2.54 1.81 -12.14
C SER A 92 3.85 1.08 -11.81
N ALA A 93 4.99 1.57 -12.31
CA ALA A 93 6.30 1.04 -11.97
C ALA A 93 6.58 1.11 -10.46
N LEU A 94 6.26 2.23 -9.80
CA LEU A 94 6.38 2.38 -8.35
C LEU A 94 5.52 1.35 -7.60
N LEU A 95 4.27 1.12 -8.01
CA LEU A 95 3.39 0.13 -7.39
C LEU A 95 3.93 -1.30 -7.56
N ILE A 96 4.49 -1.62 -8.72
CA ILE A 96 5.13 -2.92 -8.98
C ILE A 96 6.37 -3.07 -8.10
N ILE A 97 7.20 -2.03 -7.97
CA ILE A 97 8.36 -2.02 -7.06
C ILE A 97 7.92 -2.23 -5.61
N CYS A 98 6.87 -1.56 -5.15
CA CYS A 98 6.33 -1.76 -3.79
C CYS A 98 5.85 -3.21 -3.58
N ALA A 99 5.13 -3.79 -4.55
CA ALA A 99 4.69 -5.19 -4.50
C ALA A 99 5.88 -6.17 -4.47
N PHE A 100 6.90 -5.93 -5.29
CA PHE A 100 8.11 -6.75 -5.31
C PHE A 100 8.97 -6.56 -4.06
N GLY A 101 9.00 -5.35 -3.50
CA GLY A 101 9.66 -5.04 -2.22
C GLY A 101 8.99 -5.79 -1.07
N LEU A 102 7.67 -5.86 -1.08
CA LEU A 102 6.91 -6.67 -0.13
C LEU A 102 7.25 -8.17 -0.25
N PHE A 103 7.49 -8.65 -1.47
CA PHE A 103 7.98 -10.01 -1.70
C PHE A 103 9.40 -10.24 -1.17
N ALA A 104 10.33 -9.32 -1.42
CA ALA A 104 11.70 -9.41 -0.90
C ALA A 104 11.71 -9.43 0.65
N ILE A 105 10.92 -8.55 1.28
CA ILE A 105 10.75 -8.50 2.73
C ILE A 105 10.15 -9.81 3.26
N THR A 106 9.24 -10.45 2.52
CA THR A 106 8.64 -11.72 2.93
C THR A 106 9.65 -12.85 2.96
N VAL A 107 10.52 -12.93 1.94
CA VAL A 107 11.56 -13.96 1.91
C VAL A 107 12.52 -13.76 3.09
N PHE A 108 12.85 -12.51 3.42
CA PHE A 108 13.75 -12.17 4.52
C PHE A 108 13.13 -12.39 5.92
N ALA A 109 11.99 -11.75 6.19
CA ALA A 109 11.39 -11.59 7.51
C ALA A 109 9.93 -12.08 7.60
N GLY A 110 9.55 -12.98 6.71
CA GLY A 110 8.28 -13.69 6.76
C GLY A 110 7.07 -12.75 6.73
N ARG A 111 6.31 -12.71 7.83
CA ARG A 111 5.05 -11.95 7.93
C ARG A 111 5.19 -10.60 8.63
N VAL A 112 6.39 -10.02 8.68
CA VAL A 112 6.61 -8.73 9.36
C VAL A 112 5.70 -7.61 8.82
N TRP A 113 5.43 -7.56 7.51
CA TRP A 113 4.46 -6.59 6.97
C TRP A 113 3.06 -6.75 7.58
N CYS A 114 2.56 -7.99 7.61
CA CYS A 114 1.24 -8.32 8.13
C CYS A 114 1.09 -7.95 9.61
N GLY A 115 2.16 -8.08 10.40
CA GLY A 115 2.15 -7.84 11.83
C GLY A 115 2.31 -6.38 12.25
N TYR A 116 2.99 -5.55 11.43
CA TYR A 116 3.45 -4.22 11.85
C TYR A 116 2.87 -3.06 11.05
N THR A 117 2.62 -3.23 9.75
CA THR A 117 2.31 -2.12 8.85
C THR A 117 1.05 -2.33 8.02
N CYS A 118 0.61 -3.57 7.85
CA CYS A 118 -0.61 -3.90 7.11
C CYS A 118 -1.83 -3.13 7.67
N PRO A 119 -2.58 -2.39 6.83
CA PRO A 119 -3.72 -1.59 7.29
C PRO A 119 -4.74 -2.40 8.10
N GLN A 120 -5.09 -3.60 7.64
CA GLN A 120 -6.03 -4.47 8.35
C GLN A 120 -5.58 -4.77 9.79
N SER A 121 -4.30 -5.11 9.98
CA SER A 121 -3.78 -5.39 11.32
C SER A 121 -3.73 -4.13 12.18
N SER A 122 -3.23 -3.02 11.64
CA SER A 122 -3.13 -1.74 12.36
C SER A 122 -4.49 -1.25 12.86
N PHE A 123 -5.52 -1.27 12.00
CA PHE A 123 -6.88 -0.91 12.40
C PHE A 123 -7.49 -1.92 13.38
N THR A 124 -7.29 -3.23 13.19
CA THR A 124 -7.80 -4.24 14.13
C THR A 124 -7.20 -4.05 15.53
N TRP A 125 -5.89 -3.76 15.62
CA TRP A 125 -5.24 -3.44 16.89
C TRP A 125 -5.78 -2.15 17.53
N LEU A 126 -6.05 -1.12 16.73
CA LEU A 126 -6.66 0.12 17.22
C LEU A 126 -8.07 -0.14 17.77
N PHE A 127 -8.89 -0.92 17.08
CA PHE A 127 -10.24 -1.28 17.53
C PHE A 127 -10.22 -2.13 18.80
N MET A 128 -9.32 -3.10 18.90
CA MET A 128 -9.10 -3.88 20.13
C MET A 128 -8.59 -3.02 21.29
N TRP A 129 -7.81 -1.98 21.01
CA TRP A 129 -7.41 -1.01 22.02
C TRP A 129 -8.62 -0.20 22.51
N CYS A 130 -9.52 0.25 21.62
CA CYS A 130 -10.77 0.89 22.01
C CYS A 130 -11.61 -0.02 22.91
N GLU A 131 -11.73 -1.31 22.57
CA GLU A 131 -12.42 -2.30 23.44
C GLU A 131 -11.79 -2.42 24.81
N LYS A 132 -10.46 -2.45 24.88
CA LYS A 132 -9.75 -2.50 26.15
C LYS A 132 -10.07 -1.27 27.01
N VAL A 133 -10.11 -0.08 26.40
CA VAL A 133 -10.37 1.18 27.11
C VAL A 133 -11.81 1.25 27.62
N THR A 134 -12.80 0.77 26.86
CA THR A 134 -14.22 0.89 27.21
C THR A 134 -14.74 -0.28 28.05
N GLU A 135 -14.33 -1.51 27.72
CA GLU A 135 -14.84 -2.75 28.30
C GLU A 135 -13.84 -3.45 29.24
N GLY A 136 -12.58 -3.03 29.23
CA GLY A 136 -11.54 -3.51 30.14
C GLY A 136 -10.66 -4.64 29.59
N GLU A 137 -9.93 -5.29 30.49
CA GLU A 137 -9.00 -6.39 30.13
C GLU A 137 -9.75 -7.66 29.68
N ARG A 138 -9.03 -8.60 29.06
CA ARG A 138 -9.57 -9.86 28.52
C ARG A 138 -10.66 -10.52 29.37
N ASN A 139 -10.38 -10.78 30.65
CA ASN A 139 -11.32 -11.49 31.52
C ASN A 139 -12.56 -10.65 31.85
N GLN A 140 -12.43 -9.32 31.91
CA GLN A 140 -13.57 -8.42 32.11
C GLN A 140 -14.47 -8.44 30.87
N ARG A 141 -13.89 -8.42 29.66
CA ARG A 141 -14.64 -8.51 28.40
C ARG A 141 -15.40 -9.82 28.24
N ILE A 142 -14.76 -10.95 28.58
CA ILE A 142 -15.40 -12.28 28.58
C ILE A 142 -16.58 -12.30 29.56
N LYS A 143 -16.38 -11.80 30.79
CA LYS A 143 -17.46 -11.69 31.79
C LYS A 143 -18.58 -10.76 31.32
N LEU A 144 -18.25 -9.62 30.74
CA LEU A 144 -19.22 -8.64 30.22
C LEU A 144 -20.04 -9.20 29.05
N GLN A 145 -19.42 -10.01 28.18
CA GLN A 145 -20.13 -10.71 27.11
C GLN A 145 -21.16 -11.68 27.67
N ALA A 146 -20.78 -12.51 28.64
CA ALA A 146 -21.66 -13.50 29.27
C ALA A 146 -22.72 -12.90 30.21
N ALA A 147 -22.53 -11.68 30.72
CA ALA A 147 -23.46 -11.02 31.62
C ALA A 147 -24.80 -10.64 30.93
N PRO A 148 -25.92 -10.54 31.66
CA PRO A 148 -27.18 -10.03 31.11
C PRO A 148 -27.06 -8.56 30.67
N TRP A 149 -28.02 -8.09 29.88
CA TRP A 149 -28.08 -6.69 29.42
C TRP A 149 -28.43 -5.75 30.59
N THR A 150 -27.41 -5.18 31.21
CA THR A 150 -27.52 -4.12 32.23
C THR A 150 -27.21 -2.75 31.62
N LEU A 151 -27.59 -1.66 32.32
CA LEU A 151 -27.27 -0.29 31.89
C LEU A 151 -25.74 -0.08 31.76
N GLU A 152 -24.94 -0.65 32.67
CA GLU A 152 -23.48 -0.61 32.57
C GLU A 152 -22.98 -1.31 31.29
N LYS A 153 -23.50 -2.50 30.99
CA LYS A 153 -23.14 -3.22 29.76
C LYS A 153 -23.51 -2.42 28.52
N LEU A 154 -24.70 -1.82 28.50
CA LEU A 154 -25.14 -0.97 27.40
C LEU A 154 -24.22 0.24 27.21
N LEU A 155 -23.90 0.97 28.29
CA LEU A 155 -23.00 2.13 28.23
C LEU A 155 -21.61 1.77 27.71
N ARG A 156 -21.01 0.68 28.22
CA ARG A 156 -19.68 0.22 27.77
C ARG A 156 -19.68 -0.19 26.30
N ARG A 157 -20.72 -0.91 25.87
CA ARG A 157 -20.88 -1.37 24.47
C ARG A 157 -21.13 -0.19 23.54
N SER A 158 -21.98 0.75 23.93
CA SER A 158 -22.23 1.99 23.19
C SER A 158 -20.94 2.82 23.06
N ALA A 159 -20.19 3.00 24.15
CA ALA A 159 -18.91 3.71 24.11
C ALA A 159 -17.91 3.06 23.14
N LYS A 160 -17.81 1.72 23.14
CA LYS A 160 -17.01 0.97 22.16
C LYS A 160 -17.44 1.30 20.72
N HIS A 161 -18.73 1.16 20.43
CA HIS A 161 -19.25 1.34 19.07
C HIS A 161 -19.16 2.80 18.61
N THR A 162 -19.31 3.77 19.52
CA THR A 162 -19.08 5.18 19.23
C THR A 162 -17.64 5.45 18.84
N LEU A 163 -16.65 4.89 19.57
CA LEU A 163 -15.24 5.03 19.20
C LEU A 163 -14.93 4.37 17.85
N TRP A 164 -15.44 3.17 17.61
CA TRP A 164 -15.30 2.47 16.33
C TRP A 164 -15.88 3.27 15.17
N LEU A 165 -17.09 3.82 15.37
CA LEU A 165 -17.75 4.62 14.35
C LEU A 165 -16.99 5.93 14.10
N ALA A 166 -16.55 6.64 15.14
CA ALA A 166 -15.79 7.87 15.00
C ALA A 166 -14.48 7.66 14.22
N ILE A 167 -13.72 6.60 14.55
CA ILE A 167 -12.50 6.23 13.81
C ILE A 167 -12.84 5.85 12.36
N SER A 168 -13.93 5.13 12.14
CA SER A 168 -14.36 4.71 10.80
C SER A 168 -14.78 5.89 9.93
N VAL A 169 -15.53 6.85 10.49
CA VAL A 169 -15.95 8.08 9.79
C VAL A 169 -14.72 8.92 9.45
N LEU A 170 -13.79 9.11 10.40
CA LEU A 170 -12.55 9.82 10.14
C LEU A 170 -11.73 9.14 9.03
N THR A 171 -11.68 7.80 9.04
CA THR A 171 -10.99 7.01 8.02
C THR A 171 -11.64 7.17 6.66
N GLY A 172 -12.97 7.05 6.57
CA GLY A 172 -13.72 7.24 5.33
C GLY A 172 -13.58 8.64 4.77
N LEU A 173 -13.69 9.67 5.62
CA LEU A 173 -13.47 11.07 5.25
C LEU A 173 -12.06 11.29 4.71
N THR A 174 -11.05 10.72 5.36
CA THR A 174 -9.65 10.84 4.93
C THR A 174 -9.39 10.14 3.60
N PHE A 175 -9.92 8.93 3.41
CA PHE A 175 -9.83 8.21 2.13
C PHE A 175 -10.43 8.99 0.98
N VAL A 176 -11.61 9.59 1.16
CA VAL A 176 -12.23 10.44 0.13
C VAL A 176 -11.50 11.78 -0.01
N GLY A 177 -10.98 12.33 1.09
CA GLY A 177 -10.18 13.55 1.15
C GLY A 177 -8.90 13.52 0.32
N TYR A 178 -8.44 12.33 -0.01
CA TYR A 178 -7.31 12.11 -0.91
C TYR A 178 -7.67 12.28 -2.39
N PHE A 179 -8.95 12.21 -2.76
CA PHE A 179 -9.45 12.39 -4.14
C PHE A 179 -10.23 13.70 -4.32
N THR A 180 -10.88 14.16 -3.26
CA THR A 180 -11.62 15.44 -3.20
C THR A 180 -10.98 16.30 -2.11
N PRO A 181 -10.75 17.61 -2.31
CA PRO A 181 -10.09 18.45 -1.30
C PRO A 181 -10.73 18.31 0.09
N ILE A 182 -9.90 18.01 1.11
CA ILE A 182 -10.41 17.59 2.43
C ILE A 182 -11.16 18.69 3.19
N ARG A 183 -10.73 19.95 3.04
CA ARG A 183 -11.29 21.09 3.78
C ARG A 183 -12.76 21.34 3.41
N PRO A 184 -13.11 21.55 2.12
CA PRO A 184 -14.52 21.68 1.73
C PRO A 184 -15.29 20.40 2.04
N LEU A 185 -14.70 19.21 1.83
CA LEU A 185 -15.36 17.94 2.15
C LEU A 185 -15.74 17.82 3.64
N ALA A 186 -14.88 18.26 4.55
CA ALA A 186 -15.14 18.26 5.98
C ALA A 186 -16.18 19.31 6.39
N GLU A 187 -16.14 20.49 5.77
CA GLU A 187 -17.15 21.54 5.98
C GLU A 187 -18.53 21.08 5.49
N GLU A 188 -18.62 20.48 4.30
CA GLU A 188 -19.84 19.91 3.72
C GLU A 188 -20.42 18.78 4.57
N LEU A 189 -19.58 17.97 5.21
CA LEU A 189 -20.03 16.94 6.15
C LEU A 189 -20.67 17.57 7.39
N LEU A 190 -20.09 18.63 7.92
CA LEU A 190 -20.56 19.28 9.14
C LEU A 190 -21.85 20.08 8.90
N THR A 191 -22.00 20.68 7.72
CA THR A 191 -23.20 21.44 7.32
C THR A 191 -24.32 20.57 6.75
N TRP A 192 -24.10 19.26 6.59
CA TRP A 192 -25.03 18.32 5.94
C TRP A 192 -25.35 18.68 4.48
N GLN A 193 -24.41 19.32 3.77
CA GLN A 193 -24.56 19.76 2.37
C GLN A 193 -23.74 18.94 1.37
N MET A 194 -23.22 17.79 1.79
CA MET A 194 -22.35 16.95 0.97
C MET A 194 -23.05 16.39 -0.26
N GLY A 195 -22.38 16.47 -1.41
CA GLY A 195 -22.84 15.85 -2.65
C GLY A 195 -23.04 14.33 -2.52
N GLY A 196 -24.06 13.79 -3.18
CA GLY A 196 -24.47 12.39 -3.01
C GLY A 196 -23.38 11.35 -3.32
N VAL A 197 -22.50 11.62 -4.29
CA VAL A 197 -21.37 10.74 -4.64
C VAL A 197 -20.32 10.72 -3.51
N SER A 198 -19.93 11.90 -3.01
CA SER A 198 -18.98 12.01 -1.89
C SER A 198 -19.54 11.33 -0.65
N LEU A 199 -20.82 11.55 -0.34
CA LEU A 199 -21.50 10.92 0.79
C LEU A 199 -21.51 9.39 0.68
N PHE A 200 -21.83 8.85 -0.50
CA PHE A 200 -21.80 7.41 -0.74
C PHE A 200 -20.41 6.82 -0.44
N TRP A 201 -19.34 7.42 -0.97
CA TRP A 201 -17.99 6.90 -0.75
C TRP A 201 -17.52 7.04 0.70
N VAL A 202 -17.83 8.16 1.37
CA VAL A 202 -17.53 8.34 2.80
C VAL A 202 -18.23 7.26 3.63
N LEU A 203 -19.53 7.02 3.39
CA LEU A 203 -20.29 5.98 4.09
C LEU A 203 -19.79 4.58 3.76
N PHE A 204 -19.45 4.31 2.50
CA PHE A 204 -18.89 3.03 2.06
C PHE A 204 -17.58 2.71 2.79
N PHE A 205 -16.60 3.62 2.77
CA PHE A 205 -15.32 3.41 3.46
C PHE A 205 -15.47 3.39 4.99
N THR A 206 -16.43 4.15 5.53
CA THR A 206 -16.81 4.07 6.95
C THR A 206 -17.31 2.68 7.30
N ALA A 207 -18.30 2.16 6.55
CA ALA A 207 -18.87 0.84 6.77
C ALA A 207 -17.80 -0.26 6.58
N ALA A 208 -16.99 -0.16 5.53
CA ALA A 208 -15.91 -1.11 5.26
C ALA A 208 -14.90 -1.14 6.42
N THR A 209 -14.46 0.02 6.92
CA THR A 209 -13.53 0.09 8.06
C THR A 209 -14.16 -0.50 9.32
N TYR A 210 -15.40 -0.12 9.62
CA TYR A 210 -16.12 -0.58 10.79
C TYR A 210 -16.33 -2.10 10.80
N ILE A 211 -16.73 -2.67 9.66
CA ILE A 211 -16.97 -4.11 9.50
C ILE A 211 -15.65 -4.88 9.51
N ASN A 212 -14.66 -4.45 8.73
CA ASN A 212 -13.39 -5.18 8.57
C ASN A 212 -12.57 -5.20 9.85
N ALA A 213 -12.41 -4.05 10.52
CA ALA A 213 -11.59 -3.96 11.75
C ALA A 213 -12.38 -4.32 13.01
N GLY A 214 -13.68 -4.04 13.06
CA GLY A 214 -14.52 -4.29 14.22
C GLY A 214 -15.00 -5.73 14.33
N TRP A 215 -15.53 -6.28 13.24
CA TRP A 215 -16.27 -7.55 13.25
C TRP A 215 -15.50 -8.70 12.58
N LEU A 216 -14.99 -8.50 11.37
CA LEU A 216 -14.31 -9.57 10.61
C LEU A 216 -12.90 -9.88 11.14
N ARG A 217 -12.14 -8.85 11.52
CA ARG A 217 -10.82 -8.96 12.19
C ARG A 217 -9.90 -10.00 11.53
N GLU A 218 -9.60 -11.09 12.24
CA GLU A 218 -8.74 -12.18 11.82
C GLU A 218 -9.27 -12.92 10.59
N ALA A 219 -10.59 -12.95 10.37
CA ALA A 219 -11.19 -13.61 9.22
C ALA A 219 -10.73 -12.97 7.90
N VAL A 220 -10.46 -11.66 7.89
CA VAL A 220 -9.88 -10.97 6.72
C VAL A 220 -8.50 -11.55 6.41
N CYS A 221 -7.64 -11.70 7.42
CA CYS A 221 -6.29 -12.22 7.25
C CYS A 221 -6.28 -13.71 6.88
N MET A 222 -7.19 -14.52 7.45
CA MET A 222 -7.22 -15.97 7.26
C MET A 222 -7.94 -16.40 5.98
N HIS A 223 -8.98 -15.68 5.57
CA HIS A 223 -9.90 -16.14 4.52
C HIS A 223 -9.97 -15.21 3.31
N MET A 224 -9.79 -13.89 3.49
CA MET A 224 -9.97 -12.92 2.40
C MET A 224 -8.65 -12.47 1.79
N CYS A 225 -7.56 -12.42 2.57
CA CYS A 225 -6.28 -11.88 2.13
C CYS A 225 -5.55 -12.89 1.22
N PRO A 226 -5.44 -12.62 -0.10
CA PRO A 226 -4.71 -13.52 -1.01
C PRO A 226 -3.21 -13.54 -0.69
N TYR A 227 -2.67 -12.41 -0.23
CA TYR A 227 -1.27 -12.25 0.11
C TYR A 227 -0.83 -13.23 1.21
N ALA A 228 -1.63 -13.42 2.26
CA ALA A 228 -1.31 -14.39 3.31
C ALA A 228 -1.08 -15.81 2.77
N ARG A 229 -1.78 -16.20 1.70
CA ARG A 229 -1.59 -17.50 1.03
C ARG A 229 -0.34 -17.52 0.16
N PHE A 230 -0.07 -16.45 -0.59
CA PHE A 230 1.17 -16.37 -1.36
C PHE A 230 2.42 -16.39 -0.48
N GLN A 231 2.36 -15.84 0.72
CA GLN A 231 3.51 -15.85 1.63
C GLN A 231 3.97 -17.26 2.03
N SER A 232 3.07 -18.25 2.14
CA SER A 232 3.46 -19.60 2.58
C SER A 232 4.36 -20.32 1.57
N VAL A 233 4.23 -20.03 0.27
CA VAL A 233 5.12 -20.57 -0.78
C VAL A 233 6.43 -19.80 -0.93
N MET A 234 6.51 -18.63 -0.31
CA MET A 234 7.69 -17.77 -0.38
C MET A 234 8.69 -18.04 0.74
N PHE A 235 8.25 -18.66 1.83
CA PHE A 235 9.14 -19.01 2.92
C PHE A 235 10.15 -20.06 2.48
N ASP A 236 11.35 -19.94 3.02
CA ASP A 236 12.38 -20.95 2.97
C ASP A 236 12.86 -21.23 4.40
N LYS A 237 13.72 -22.25 4.55
CA LYS A 237 14.22 -22.70 5.86
C LYS A 237 15.03 -21.65 6.61
N ASP A 238 15.47 -20.59 5.92
CA ASP A 238 16.26 -19.48 6.46
C ASP A 238 15.41 -18.18 6.58
N THR A 239 14.11 -18.21 6.28
CA THR A 239 13.19 -17.09 6.49
C THR A 239 12.98 -16.89 7.99
N LEU A 240 13.12 -15.65 8.46
CA LEU A 240 12.85 -15.33 9.86
C LEU A 240 11.35 -15.36 10.10
N THR A 241 10.90 -16.33 10.88
CA THR A 241 9.53 -16.50 11.32
C THR A 241 9.46 -16.46 12.84
N ILE A 242 8.28 -16.18 13.38
CA ILE A 242 8.07 -16.31 14.82
C ILE A 242 7.90 -17.78 15.12
N SER A 243 8.73 -18.33 15.99
CA SER A 243 8.67 -19.75 16.34
C SER A 243 9.00 -19.98 17.80
N TYR A 244 8.47 -21.07 18.31
CA TYR A 244 8.72 -21.58 19.65
C TYR A 244 9.86 -22.60 19.60
N ASP A 245 10.83 -22.47 20.51
CA ASP A 245 11.94 -23.41 20.65
C ASP A 245 11.47 -24.69 21.37
N THR A 246 11.19 -25.73 20.59
CA THR A 246 10.72 -27.01 21.10
C THR A 246 11.79 -27.75 21.89
N ALA A 247 13.05 -27.70 21.46
CA ALA A 247 14.15 -28.38 22.14
C ALA A 247 14.37 -27.82 23.55
N ARG A 248 14.20 -26.50 23.71
CA ARG A 248 14.32 -25.81 24.99
C ARG A 248 13.05 -25.87 25.84
N GLY A 249 11.88 -25.84 25.20
CA GLY A 249 10.61 -25.60 25.87
C GLY A 249 9.79 -26.83 26.24
N GLU A 250 9.96 -27.96 25.53
CA GLU A 250 9.14 -29.17 25.72
C GLU A 250 9.39 -29.90 27.04
N HIS A 251 8.47 -30.81 27.39
CA HIS A 251 8.22 -31.24 28.78
C HIS A 251 7.71 -30.07 29.64
N ARG A 252 6.60 -29.48 29.16
CA ARG A 252 5.98 -28.29 29.73
C ARG A 252 5.34 -28.63 31.07
N GLY A 253 5.46 -27.73 32.05
CA GLY A 253 4.77 -27.93 33.33
C GLY A 253 4.89 -26.76 34.29
N PRO A 254 3.89 -26.56 35.18
CA PRO A 254 3.94 -25.52 36.19
C PRO A 254 5.01 -25.82 37.23
N ARG A 255 5.67 -24.79 37.73
CA ARG A 255 6.69 -24.89 38.79
C ARG A 255 6.88 -23.57 39.53
N LYS A 256 7.50 -23.63 40.70
CA LYS A 256 7.92 -22.45 41.47
C LYS A 256 9.11 -21.76 40.79
N ARG A 257 9.28 -20.47 41.03
CA ARG A 257 10.33 -19.64 40.41
C ARG A 257 11.73 -20.11 40.76
N GLU A 258 11.91 -20.64 41.96
CA GLU A 258 13.21 -21.03 42.50
C GLU A 258 13.72 -22.37 41.94
N VAL A 259 12.83 -23.14 41.31
CA VAL A 259 13.15 -24.48 40.78
C VAL A 259 13.74 -24.34 39.38
N LYS A 260 14.93 -24.90 39.16
CA LYS A 260 15.50 -24.97 37.81
C LYS A 260 14.77 -26.03 36.98
N PRO A 261 14.45 -25.78 35.71
CA PRO A 261 13.70 -26.72 34.87
C PRO A 261 14.35 -28.11 34.80
N ALA A 262 15.68 -28.13 34.67
CA ALA A 262 16.48 -29.35 34.61
C ALA A 262 16.40 -30.22 35.88
N GLU A 263 16.15 -29.64 37.06
CA GLU A 263 16.05 -30.37 38.33
C GLU A 263 14.76 -31.20 38.43
N VAL A 264 13.73 -30.82 37.67
CA VAL A 264 12.41 -31.48 37.65
C VAL A 264 12.10 -32.15 36.31
N GLY A 265 13.08 -32.25 35.42
CA GLY A 265 12.91 -32.86 34.10
C GLY A 265 11.90 -32.11 33.21
N LEU A 266 11.76 -30.80 33.40
CA LEU A 266 10.88 -29.93 32.61
C LEU A 266 11.69 -29.00 31.70
N GLY A 267 11.08 -28.58 30.60
CA GLY A 267 11.61 -27.51 29.74
C GLY A 267 11.28 -26.11 30.26
N ASP A 268 11.80 -25.10 29.56
CA ASP A 268 11.65 -23.69 29.96
C ASP A 268 10.20 -23.19 29.87
N CYS A 269 9.32 -23.85 29.11
CA CYS A 269 7.90 -23.50 29.06
C CYS A 269 7.16 -23.94 30.33
N ILE A 270 6.53 -22.98 31.02
CA ILE A 270 5.74 -23.25 32.24
C ILE A 270 4.24 -23.49 31.97
N ASP A 271 3.85 -23.69 30.71
CA ASP A 271 2.46 -23.90 30.27
C ASP A 271 1.44 -22.81 30.73
N CYS A 272 1.88 -21.55 30.85
CA CYS A 272 1.00 -20.45 31.30
C CYS A 272 -0.07 -20.00 30.29
N GLN A 273 0.04 -20.44 29.03
CA GLN A 273 -0.83 -20.07 27.90
C GLN A 273 -0.93 -18.56 27.60
N LEU A 274 -0.02 -17.74 28.14
CA LEU A 274 -0.08 -16.30 27.93
C LEU A 274 0.14 -15.94 26.44
N CYS A 275 1.00 -16.69 25.74
CA CYS A 275 1.23 -16.55 24.30
C CYS A 275 -0.05 -16.72 23.46
N VAL A 276 -0.95 -17.62 23.88
CA VAL A 276 -2.26 -17.84 23.25
C VAL A 276 -3.22 -16.70 23.57
N GLN A 277 -3.23 -16.24 24.83
CA GLN A 277 -4.12 -15.16 25.28
C GLN A 277 -3.85 -13.81 24.61
N VAL A 278 -2.61 -13.53 24.21
CA VAL A 278 -2.23 -12.29 23.52
C VAL A 278 -2.34 -12.39 22.00
N CYS A 279 -2.54 -13.59 21.46
CA CYS A 279 -2.57 -13.82 20.02
C CYS A 279 -3.87 -13.29 19.41
N PRO A 280 -3.83 -12.35 18.45
CA PRO A 280 -5.03 -11.79 17.83
C PRO A 280 -5.74 -12.78 16.91
N THR A 281 -5.08 -13.87 16.50
CA THR A 281 -5.68 -14.94 15.70
C THR A 281 -5.98 -16.20 16.51
N GLY A 282 -5.70 -16.18 17.83
CA GLY A 282 -6.10 -17.24 18.76
C GLY A 282 -5.32 -18.55 18.60
N ILE A 283 -4.21 -18.54 17.86
CA ILE A 283 -3.37 -19.72 17.67
C ILE A 283 -2.49 -20.02 18.89
N ASP A 284 -2.11 -21.28 19.02
CA ASP A 284 -1.05 -21.73 19.92
C ASP A 284 0.26 -21.91 19.17
N ILE A 285 1.16 -20.94 19.33
CA ILE A 285 2.49 -20.91 18.68
C ILE A 285 3.36 -22.14 19.01
N ARG A 286 3.00 -22.88 20.06
CA ARG A 286 3.72 -24.08 20.47
C ARG A 286 3.35 -25.31 19.64
N ASP A 287 2.34 -25.22 18.79
CA ASP A 287 1.96 -26.24 17.81
C ASP A 287 2.75 -26.11 16.49
N GLY A 288 3.69 -25.15 16.42
CA GLY A 288 4.57 -24.94 15.27
C GLY A 288 4.11 -23.80 14.35
N LEU A 289 4.61 -23.82 13.11
CA LEU A 289 4.30 -22.78 12.13
C LEU A 289 2.87 -22.96 11.59
N GLN A 290 2.04 -21.94 11.82
CA GLN A 290 0.63 -21.94 11.44
C GLN A 290 0.34 -20.82 10.43
N MET A 291 -0.49 -21.10 9.43
CA MET A 291 -0.83 -20.15 8.36
C MET A 291 -1.62 -18.94 8.87
N GLU A 292 -2.24 -19.05 10.03
CA GLU A 292 -3.01 -18.01 10.71
C GLU A 292 -2.12 -17.03 11.48
N CYS A 293 -0.83 -17.35 11.68
CA CYS A 293 0.10 -16.42 12.31
C CYS A 293 0.27 -15.19 11.42
N ILE A 294 0.02 -13.99 11.96
CA ILE A 294 0.22 -12.72 11.25
C ILE A 294 1.60 -12.09 11.49
N GLY A 295 2.48 -12.75 12.24
CA GLY A 295 3.84 -12.24 12.46
C GLY A 295 3.93 -11.00 13.36
N CYS A 296 3.00 -10.80 14.30
CA CYS A 296 2.92 -9.58 15.11
C CYS A 296 3.74 -9.58 16.42
N ALA A 297 4.42 -10.69 16.74
CA ALA A 297 5.30 -10.84 17.91
C ALA A 297 4.69 -10.58 19.30
N ALA A 298 3.37 -10.52 19.41
CA ALA A 298 2.68 -10.41 20.69
C ALA A 298 3.07 -11.56 21.66
N CYS A 299 3.19 -12.78 21.13
CA CYS A 299 3.59 -13.95 21.88
C CYS A 299 5.05 -13.89 22.38
N ILE A 300 5.96 -13.22 21.66
CA ILE A 300 7.35 -13.03 22.08
C ILE A 300 7.37 -12.13 23.32
N ASP A 301 6.82 -10.91 23.22
CA ASP A 301 6.77 -9.95 24.33
C ASP A 301 6.11 -10.56 25.58
N ALA A 302 5.01 -11.29 25.38
CA ALA A 302 4.30 -11.93 26.48
C ALA A 302 5.12 -13.05 27.12
N CYS A 303 5.79 -13.90 26.32
CA CYS A 303 6.60 -14.99 26.83
C CYS A 303 7.84 -14.48 27.56
N ASP A 304 8.53 -13.50 26.99
CA ASP A 304 9.70 -12.89 27.61
C ASP A 304 9.35 -12.26 28.96
N SER A 305 8.17 -11.65 29.10
CA SER A 305 7.71 -11.12 30.39
C SER A 305 7.53 -12.19 31.47
N ILE A 306 7.28 -13.45 31.07
CA ILE A 306 7.19 -14.61 31.98
C ILE A 306 8.59 -15.18 32.23
N MET A 307 9.44 -15.27 31.21
CA MET A 307 10.83 -15.71 31.36
C MET A 307 11.57 -14.81 32.36
N ASP A 308 11.42 -13.49 32.25
CA ASP A 308 11.99 -12.53 33.19
C ASP A 308 11.52 -12.76 34.63
N LYS A 309 10.22 -13.01 34.82
CA LYS A 309 9.65 -13.29 36.15
C LYS A 309 10.17 -14.60 36.73
N MET A 310 10.41 -15.59 35.89
CA MET A 310 10.98 -16.87 36.30
C MET A 310 12.51 -16.81 36.46
N GLY A 311 13.17 -15.76 35.98
CA GLY A 311 14.63 -15.66 35.95
C GLY A 311 15.28 -16.55 34.89
N TYR A 312 14.55 -16.91 33.83
CA TYR A 312 15.04 -17.70 32.70
C TYR A 312 15.49 -16.79 31.55
N ALA A 313 16.32 -17.31 30.65
CA ALA A 313 16.73 -16.56 29.47
C ALA A 313 15.51 -16.21 28.60
N ARG A 314 15.53 -15.04 27.95
CA ARG A 314 14.50 -14.66 26.97
C ARG A 314 14.59 -15.52 25.70
N GLY A 315 13.63 -15.34 24.78
CA GLY A 315 13.71 -15.92 23.45
C GLY A 315 13.24 -17.37 23.35
N LEU A 316 12.45 -17.85 24.31
CA LEU A 316 11.75 -19.15 24.18
C LEU A 316 10.78 -19.15 22.99
N ILE A 317 10.20 -17.98 22.70
CA ILE A 317 9.57 -17.67 21.41
C ILE A 317 10.38 -16.50 20.83
N SER A 318 10.83 -16.60 19.59
CA SER A 318 11.68 -15.58 18.97
C SER A 318 11.49 -15.51 17.45
N TYR A 319 12.04 -14.46 16.84
CA TYR A 319 12.26 -14.43 15.39
C TYR A 319 13.45 -15.31 15.07
N THR A 320 13.20 -16.46 14.46
CA THR A 320 14.22 -17.44 14.13
C THR A 320 13.88 -18.14 12.82
N SER A 321 14.80 -18.94 12.32
CA SER A 321 14.61 -19.74 11.12
C SER A 321 14.45 -21.21 11.47
N GLU A 322 13.87 -21.99 10.57
CA GLU A 322 13.76 -23.44 10.74
C GLU A 322 15.13 -24.09 10.89
N HIS A 323 16.12 -23.64 10.10
CA HIS A 323 17.51 -24.11 10.22
C HIS A 323 18.11 -23.84 11.60
N GLN A 324 17.87 -22.65 12.17
CA GLN A 324 18.40 -22.29 13.48
C GLN A 324 17.78 -23.15 14.59
N LEU A 325 16.48 -23.44 14.50
CA LEU A 325 15.78 -24.33 15.43
C LEU A 325 16.28 -25.77 15.36
N GLN A 326 16.75 -26.21 14.19
CA GLN A 326 17.36 -27.53 14.00
C GLN A 326 18.85 -27.58 14.41
N GLY A 327 19.37 -26.52 15.07
CA GLY A 327 20.77 -26.44 15.53
C GLY A 327 21.76 -25.92 14.48
N GLY A 328 21.28 -25.50 13.31
CA GLY A 328 22.07 -24.85 12.26
C GLY A 328 22.29 -23.35 12.50
N LYS A 329 22.79 -22.67 11.47
CA LYS A 329 22.90 -21.19 11.42
C LYS A 329 22.06 -20.65 10.27
N THR A 330 21.26 -19.62 10.54
CA THR A 330 20.49 -18.92 9.50
C THR A 330 21.42 -18.31 8.45
N ARG A 331 21.24 -18.67 7.17
CA ARG A 331 21.98 -18.07 6.06
C ARG A 331 21.25 -16.84 5.52
N LEU A 332 21.72 -15.66 5.92
CA LEU A 332 21.16 -14.38 5.46
C LEU A 332 21.46 -14.14 3.97
N LEU A 333 22.69 -14.38 3.53
CA LEU A 333 23.07 -14.26 2.12
C LEU A 333 22.82 -15.57 1.39
N ARG A 334 21.62 -15.72 0.82
CA ARG A 334 21.20 -16.91 0.06
C ARG A 334 20.74 -16.55 -1.35
N PRO A 335 20.94 -17.44 -2.35
CA PRO A 335 20.67 -17.13 -3.76
C PRO A 335 19.27 -16.57 -4.02
N ARG A 336 18.24 -17.12 -3.36
CA ARG A 336 16.86 -16.66 -3.50
C ARG A 336 16.72 -15.21 -3.04
N LEU A 337 17.16 -14.87 -1.83
CA LEU A 337 17.07 -13.50 -1.30
C LEU A 337 17.90 -12.53 -2.13
N ILE A 338 19.11 -12.93 -2.55
CA ILE A 338 19.96 -12.12 -3.42
C ILE A 338 19.24 -11.83 -4.75
N GLY A 339 18.59 -12.83 -5.36
CA GLY A 339 17.82 -12.64 -6.58
C GLY A 339 16.68 -11.62 -6.43
N TYR A 340 15.86 -11.73 -5.37
CA TYR A 340 14.81 -10.74 -5.08
C TYR A 340 15.40 -9.35 -4.82
N THR A 341 16.44 -9.24 -4.00
CA THR A 341 17.05 -7.93 -3.71
C THR A 341 17.69 -7.31 -4.95
N ALA A 342 18.36 -8.10 -5.79
CA ALA A 342 18.99 -7.62 -7.02
C ALA A 342 17.96 -7.10 -8.02
N VAL A 343 16.89 -7.87 -8.28
CA VAL A 343 15.80 -7.43 -9.18
C VAL A 343 15.13 -6.17 -8.64
N LEU A 344 14.88 -6.09 -7.33
CA LEU A 344 14.32 -4.91 -6.70
C LEU A 344 15.22 -3.67 -6.91
N LEU A 345 16.53 -3.81 -6.73
CA LEU A 345 17.49 -2.73 -6.95
C LEU A 345 17.54 -2.29 -8.42
N VAL A 346 17.49 -3.23 -9.36
CA VAL A 346 17.42 -2.93 -10.81
C VAL A 346 16.16 -2.14 -11.13
N MET A 347 15.00 -2.56 -10.61
CA MET A 347 13.74 -1.85 -10.85
C MET A 347 13.75 -0.44 -10.24
N ILE A 348 14.27 -0.28 -9.02
CA ILE A 348 14.44 1.04 -8.38
C ILE A 348 15.38 1.91 -9.22
N GLY A 349 16.52 1.38 -9.64
CA GLY A 349 17.47 2.09 -10.49
C GLY A 349 16.84 2.53 -11.81
N ALA A 350 16.09 1.65 -12.48
CA ALA A 350 15.37 1.97 -13.70
C ALA A 350 14.31 3.07 -13.49
N LEU A 351 13.56 3.05 -12.38
CA LEU A 351 12.61 4.10 -12.06
C LEU A 351 13.31 5.44 -11.78
N VAL A 352 14.43 5.44 -11.07
CA VAL A 352 15.22 6.66 -10.82
C VAL A 352 15.74 7.25 -12.12
N LEU A 353 16.30 6.42 -13.01
CA LEU A 353 16.74 6.87 -14.34
C LEU A 353 15.57 7.44 -15.15
N ALA A 354 14.42 6.75 -15.17
CA ALA A 354 13.23 7.24 -15.86
C ALA A 354 12.67 8.55 -15.29
N LEU A 355 12.84 8.79 -13.99
CA LEU A 355 12.47 10.06 -13.35
C LEU A 355 13.44 11.19 -13.70
N MET A 356 14.74 10.88 -13.84
CA MET A 356 15.76 11.86 -14.22
C MET A 356 15.66 12.25 -15.71
N GLU A 357 15.33 11.31 -16.58
CA GLU A 357 15.15 11.53 -18.03
C GLU A 357 13.75 12.05 -18.38
N ARG A 358 12.86 12.21 -17.39
CA ARG A 358 11.49 12.68 -17.62
C ARG A 358 11.50 14.10 -18.18
N PRO A 359 10.96 14.33 -19.39
CA PRO A 359 10.90 15.68 -19.95
C PRO A 359 9.97 16.56 -19.10
N MET A 360 10.47 17.73 -18.75
CA MET A 360 9.74 18.72 -17.93
C MET A 360 8.75 19.55 -18.75
N VAL A 361 8.69 19.33 -20.06
CA VAL A 361 7.68 19.88 -20.97
C VAL A 361 7.02 18.72 -21.71
N SER A 362 5.71 18.83 -21.95
CA SER A 362 5.00 17.89 -22.83
C SER A 362 4.32 18.66 -23.95
N LEU A 363 4.34 18.06 -25.14
CA LEU A 363 3.61 18.49 -26.32
C LEU A 363 2.76 17.33 -26.81
N ASP A 364 1.47 17.58 -26.98
CA ASP A 364 0.55 16.69 -27.68
C ASP A 364 -0.06 17.44 -28.87
N VAL A 365 -0.20 16.77 -30.02
CA VAL A 365 -0.68 17.38 -31.26
C VAL A 365 -1.93 16.64 -31.70
N SER A 366 -3.05 17.35 -31.74
CA SER A 366 -4.29 16.86 -32.33
C SER A 366 -4.57 17.60 -33.64
N LYS A 367 -4.70 16.87 -34.75
CA LYS A 367 -5.15 17.45 -36.01
C LYS A 367 -6.66 17.67 -35.95
N ASP A 368 -7.13 18.80 -36.46
CA ASP A 368 -8.55 18.99 -36.68
C ASP A 368 -9.12 17.95 -37.66
N ARG A 369 -10.43 17.65 -37.54
CA ARG A 369 -11.08 16.61 -38.36
C ARG A 369 -11.16 16.97 -39.84
N GLY A 370 -10.99 18.24 -40.20
CA GLY A 370 -10.90 18.68 -41.59
C GLY A 370 -9.72 18.03 -42.33
N LEU A 371 -9.94 17.64 -43.59
CA LEU A 371 -8.89 17.07 -44.44
C LEU A 371 -7.80 18.10 -44.71
N PHE A 372 -8.17 19.23 -45.30
CA PHE A 372 -7.32 20.40 -45.57
C PHE A 372 -8.21 21.62 -45.84
N ARG A 373 -7.64 22.82 -45.79
CA ARG A 373 -8.26 24.08 -46.24
C ARG A 373 -7.32 24.80 -47.18
N GLU A 374 -7.84 25.73 -47.97
CA GLU A 374 -7.02 26.63 -48.78
C GLU A 374 -7.09 28.03 -48.16
N ASN A 375 -5.93 28.63 -47.91
CA ASN A 375 -5.86 29.97 -47.32
C ASN A 375 -6.04 31.06 -48.39
N SER A 376 -6.04 32.33 -47.98
CA SER A 376 -6.18 33.48 -48.90
C SER A 376 -5.04 33.63 -49.91
N GLN A 377 -3.92 32.95 -49.71
CA GLN A 377 -2.77 32.92 -50.61
C GLN A 377 -2.79 31.70 -51.55
N GLY A 378 -3.86 30.90 -51.54
CA GLY A 378 -3.95 29.67 -52.34
C GLY A 378 -3.05 28.55 -51.83
N GLN A 379 -2.57 28.60 -50.58
CA GLN A 379 -1.78 27.53 -49.99
C GLN A 379 -2.70 26.54 -49.26
N ILE A 380 -2.36 25.26 -49.35
CA ILE A 380 -3.05 24.21 -48.60
C ILE A 380 -2.60 24.30 -47.14
N GLU A 381 -3.56 24.45 -46.23
CA GLU A 381 -3.34 24.50 -44.79
C GLU A 381 -4.02 23.34 -44.07
N ASN A 382 -3.42 22.88 -42.98
CA ASN A 382 -4.04 21.95 -42.03
C ASN A 382 -4.04 22.62 -40.65
N ILE A 383 -5.12 22.45 -39.90
CA ILE A 383 -5.28 23.03 -38.57
C ILE A 383 -4.96 21.97 -37.52
N TYR A 384 -4.22 22.37 -36.49
CA TYR A 384 -3.82 21.55 -35.37
C TYR A 384 -4.13 22.28 -34.06
N SER A 385 -4.48 21.53 -33.02
CA SER A 385 -4.50 22.01 -31.65
C SER A 385 -3.33 21.38 -30.91
N LEU A 386 -2.38 22.21 -30.48
CA LEU A 386 -1.20 21.83 -29.74
C LEU A 386 -1.46 22.00 -28.24
N LYS A 387 -1.43 20.90 -27.49
CA LYS A 387 -1.53 20.95 -26.04
C LYS A 387 -0.14 20.96 -25.44
N VAL A 388 0.25 22.10 -24.88
CA VAL A 388 1.56 22.31 -24.23
C VAL A 388 1.37 22.30 -22.72
N ILE A 389 2.23 21.57 -22.01
CA ILE A 389 2.15 21.44 -20.55
C ILE A 389 3.51 21.79 -19.94
N ASN A 390 3.51 22.77 -19.03
CA ASN A 390 4.67 23.06 -18.18
C ASN A 390 4.65 22.12 -16.96
N LYS A 391 5.56 21.14 -16.90
CA LYS A 391 5.66 20.21 -15.76
C LYS A 391 6.65 20.70 -14.69
N THR A 392 7.26 21.87 -14.86
CA THR A 392 8.15 22.48 -13.87
C THR A 392 7.38 23.20 -12.76
N GLN A 393 8.12 23.59 -11.73
CA GLN A 393 7.62 24.33 -10.56
C GLN A 393 7.75 25.84 -10.71
N GLN A 394 8.24 26.30 -11.86
CA GLN A 394 8.48 27.70 -12.16
C GLN A 394 7.76 28.08 -13.46
N ARG A 395 7.54 29.38 -13.66
CA ARG A 395 7.08 29.86 -14.95
C ARG A 395 8.20 29.63 -15.96
N GLN A 396 7.86 29.14 -17.15
CA GLN A 396 8.81 28.90 -18.22
C GLN A 396 8.29 29.44 -19.54
N ASP A 397 9.22 29.89 -20.37
CA ASP A 397 8.95 30.40 -21.71
C ASP A 397 9.38 29.37 -22.74
N TYR A 398 8.44 28.93 -23.57
CA TYR A 398 8.61 27.89 -24.56
C TYR A 398 8.50 28.43 -25.98
N ARG A 399 9.27 27.85 -26.90
CA ARG A 399 9.20 28.10 -28.33
C ARG A 399 8.72 26.87 -29.09
N LEU A 400 7.68 27.07 -29.92
CA LEU A 400 7.16 26.09 -30.86
C LEU A 400 7.86 26.21 -32.21
N SER A 401 8.22 25.07 -32.78
CA SER A 401 8.84 24.96 -34.10
C SER A 401 8.41 23.69 -34.82
N LEU A 402 8.54 23.66 -36.15
CA LEU A 402 8.49 22.45 -36.94
C LEU A 402 9.92 21.92 -37.13
N VAL A 403 10.15 20.63 -36.87
CA VAL A 403 11.45 19.99 -37.14
C VAL A 403 11.61 19.77 -38.65
N ASP A 404 10.53 19.32 -39.29
CA ASP A 404 10.46 19.01 -40.72
C ASP A 404 9.86 20.22 -41.48
N GLY A 405 10.50 21.40 -41.34
CA GLY A 405 9.98 22.67 -41.84
C GLY A 405 10.21 22.95 -43.34
N GLU A 406 10.95 22.11 -44.06
CA GLU A 406 11.19 22.34 -45.49
C GLU A 406 9.89 22.17 -46.29
N GLY A 407 9.43 23.25 -46.93
CA GLY A 407 8.17 23.27 -47.67
C GLY A 407 6.91 23.49 -46.82
N PHE A 408 7.07 23.75 -45.51
CA PHE A 408 5.97 23.98 -44.58
C PHE A 408 6.22 25.20 -43.70
N GLN A 409 5.19 26.02 -43.50
CA GLN A 409 5.25 27.18 -42.62
C GLN A 409 4.26 27.02 -41.47
N LEU A 410 4.76 27.07 -40.23
CA LEU A 410 3.92 27.14 -39.04
C LEU A 410 3.35 28.55 -38.89
N GLN A 411 2.04 28.65 -38.77
CA GLN A 411 1.29 29.89 -38.59
C GLN A 411 0.54 29.84 -37.25
N GLY A 412 0.67 30.91 -36.46
CA GLY A 412 0.07 31.01 -35.14
C GLY A 412 1.05 31.56 -34.10
N LYS A 413 0.67 31.46 -32.82
CA LYS A 413 1.51 31.89 -31.70
C LYS A 413 2.59 30.84 -31.43
N THR A 414 3.86 31.21 -31.62
CA THR A 414 5.01 30.30 -31.47
C THR A 414 5.75 30.47 -30.14
N GLU A 415 5.65 31.63 -29.49
CA GLU A 415 6.24 31.87 -28.17
C GLU A 415 5.15 31.82 -27.09
N LEU A 416 5.36 30.99 -26.08
CA LEU A 416 4.38 30.68 -25.04
C LEU A 416 5.02 30.88 -23.66
N SER A 417 4.35 31.60 -22.77
CA SER A 417 4.76 31.71 -21.36
C SER A 417 3.75 30.94 -20.52
N LEU A 418 4.18 29.87 -19.85
CA LEU A 418 3.32 28.99 -19.06
C LEU A 418 3.69 29.03 -17.57
N ALA A 419 2.71 29.24 -16.72
CA ALA A 419 2.83 29.10 -15.28
C ALA A 419 3.10 27.63 -14.86
N PRO A 420 3.57 27.40 -13.62
CA PRO A 420 3.81 26.03 -13.12
C PRO A 420 2.56 25.15 -13.24
N GLY A 421 2.67 23.99 -13.88
CA GLY A 421 1.56 23.07 -14.05
C GLY A 421 0.44 23.53 -15.00
N GLU A 422 0.63 24.66 -15.70
CA GLU A 422 -0.34 25.17 -16.68
C GLU A 422 -0.38 24.27 -17.92
N ILE A 423 -1.60 24.11 -18.46
CA ILE A 423 -1.84 23.51 -19.77
C ILE A 423 -2.35 24.61 -20.67
N LEU A 424 -1.74 24.77 -21.83
CA LEU A 424 -2.19 25.70 -22.85
C LEU A 424 -2.52 24.93 -24.12
N ASP A 425 -3.76 25.06 -24.59
CA ASP A 425 -4.19 24.60 -25.90
C ASP A 425 -3.98 25.72 -26.92
N VAL A 426 -3.05 25.53 -27.84
CA VAL A 426 -2.63 26.50 -28.85
C VAL A 426 -3.10 26.04 -30.23
N PRO A 427 -4.11 26.67 -30.82
CA PRO A 427 -4.47 26.40 -32.21
C PRO A 427 -3.39 26.98 -33.14
N VAL A 428 -2.90 26.14 -34.05
CA VAL A 428 -1.93 26.52 -35.09
C VAL A 428 -2.39 25.98 -36.44
N SER A 429 -1.97 26.63 -37.51
CA SER A 429 -2.08 26.07 -38.86
C SER A 429 -0.68 25.82 -39.42
N VAL A 430 -0.55 24.78 -40.23
CA VAL A 430 0.64 24.58 -41.05
C VAL A 430 0.22 24.77 -42.49
N ALA A 431 0.87 25.68 -43.20
CA ALA A 431 0.65 25.94 -44.61
C ALA A 431 1.78 25.31 -45.45
N MET A 432 1.44 24.65 -46.54
CA MET A 432 2.42 24.13 -47.49
C MET A 432 2.89 25.25 -48.41
N THR A 433 4.20 25.48 -48.49
CA THR A 433 4.81 26.53 -49.31
C THR A 433 5.28 26.02 -50.68
N THR A 434 5.24 24.71 -50.91
CA THR A 434 5.55 24.08 -52.20
C THR A 434 4.29 23.89 -53.04
N ASP A 435 4.37 24.09 -54.36
CA ASP A 435 3.21 23.97 -55.25
C ASP A 435 2.68 22.54 -55.40
N LYS A 436 3.53 21.53 -55.21
CA LYS A 436 3.16 20.10 -55.32
C LYS A 436 3.47 19.35 -54.03
N PRO A 437 2.50 18.62 -53.46
CA PRO A 437 2.77 17.74 -52.33
C PRO A 437 3.56 16.52 -52.79
N ALA A 438 4.57 16.11 -52.01
CA ALA A 438 5.32 14.89 -52.24
C ALA A 438 4.47 13.62 -52.04
N SER A 439 3.44 13.70 -51.20
CA SER A 439 2.49 12.63 -50.88
C SER A 439 1.17 13.21 -50.38
N SER A 440 0.08 12.46 -50.54
CA SER A 440 -1.26 12.81 -50.04
C SER A 440 -1.30 12.91 -48.52
N SER A 441 -0.41 12.19 -47.84
CA SER A 441 -0.19 12.30 -46.41
C SER A 441 1.30 12.31 -46.09
N GLN A 442 1.74 13.32 -45.35
CA GLN A 442 3.13 13.51 -44.92
C GLN A 442 3.16 13.59 -43.40
N THR A 443 4.20 13.05 -42.77
CA THR A 443 4.36 13.15 -41.31
C THR A 443 5.06 14.47 -41.00
N LEU A 444 4.50 15.24 -40.07
CA LEU A 444 5.11 16.46 -39.54
C LEU A 444 5.46 16.26 -38.08
N SER A 445 6.63 16.76 -37.67
CA SER A 445 7.08 16.74 -36.28
C SER A 445 7.06 18.16 -35.71
N PHE A 446 6.23 18.38 -34.70
CA PHE A 446 6.20 19.61 -33.91
C PHE A 446 7.16 19.46 -32.74
N LYS A 447 7.95 20.49 -32.47
CA LYS A 447 8.88 20.56 -31.33
C LYS A 447 8.54 21.76 -30.46
N VAL A 448 8.40 21.52 -29.17
CA VAL A 448 8.44 22.56 -28.15
C VAL A 448 9.77 22.47 -27.42
N SER A 449 10.47 23.58 -27.26
CA SER A 449 11.69 23.67 -26.46
C SER A 449 11.59 24.82 -25.47
N ASP A 450 12.18 24.63 -24.30
CA ASP A 450 12.41 25.73 -23.36
C ASP A 450 13.35 26.76 -24.00
N SER A 451 13.08 28.04 -23.76
CA SER A 451 13.82 29.15 -24.37
C SER A 451 15.16 29.38 -23.68
N ASP A 452 15.25 29.11 -22.38
CA ASP A 452 16.45 29.26 -21.57
C ASP A 452 17.29 27.98 -21.60
N GLU A 453 16.64 26.81 -21.64
CA GLU A 453 17.29 25.49 -21.70
C GLU A 453 16.85 24.68 -22.94
N PRO A 454 17.43 24.89 -24.14
CA PRO A 454 17.01 24.22 -25.38
C PRO A 454 17.12 22.69 -25.36
N GLN A 455 17.83 22.12 -24.38
CA GLN A 455 17.94 20.67 -24.17
C GLN A 455 16.66 20.08 -23.57
N VAL A 456 15.83 20.90 -22.91
CA VAL A 456 14.50 20.51 -22.44
C VAL A 456 13.51 20.71 -23.59
N TYR A 457 13.18 19.62 -24.26
CA TYR A 457 12.23 19.65 -25.38
C TYR A 457 11.30 18.44 -25.40
N SER A 458 10.18 18.61 -26.09
CA SER A 458 9.26 17.52 -26.41
C SER A 458 8.90 17.59 -27.90
N VAL A 459 8.86 16.43 -28.56
CA VAL A 459 8.49 16.31 -29.97
C VAL A 459 7.23 15.47 -30.08
N ALA A 460 6.26 15.94 -30.86
CA ALA A 460 5.05 15.21 -31.18
C ALA A 460 4.84 15.17 -32.69
N LYS A 461 4.43 14.00 -33.20
CA LYS A 461 4.22 13.77 -34.63
C LYS A 461 2.75 13.86 -34.97
N SER A 462 2.43 14.45 -36.11
CA SER A 462 1.10 14.44 -36.69
C SER A 462 1.19 14.25 -38.21
N ARG A 463 0.05 14.31 -38.90
CA ARG A 463 -0.02 14.16 -40.35
C ARG A 463 -0.50 15.44 -41.00
N PHE A 464 0.16 15.83 -42.07
CA PHE A 464 -0.32 16.78 -43.05
C PHE A 464 -1.03 16.02 -44.16
N VAL A 465 -2.18 16.52 -44.61
CA VAL A 465 -2.94 15.93 -45.72
C VAL A 465 -3.13 17.00 -46.79
N ALA A 466 -2.86 16.60 -48.03
CA ALA A 466 -3.01 17.45 -49.21
C ALA A 466 -3.59 16.66 -50.40
N PRO A 467 -4.38 17.30 -51.28
CA PRO A 467 -4.82 16.68 -52.52
C PRO A 467 -3.64 16.47 -53.48
N MET A 468 -3.58 15.29 -54.12
CA MET A 468 -2.53 14.96 -55.10
C MET A 468 -2.76 15.57 -56.48
N ASN A 469 -4.02 15.84 -56.82
CA ASN A 469 -4.42 16.42 -58.09
C ASN A 469 -4.84 17.86 -57.81
N ARG A 470 -4.02 18.80 -58.25
CA ARG A 470 -4.33 20.23 -58.28
C ARG A 470 -4.65 20.65 -59.70
#